data_AF-A0A2A6E265-F1
#
_entry.id   AF-A0A2A6E265-F1
#
_cell.length_a   1.000
_cell.length_b   1.000
_cell.length_c   1.000
_cell.angle_alpha   90.00
_cell.angle_beta   90.00
_cell.angle_gamma   90.00
#
_symmetry.space_group_name_H-M   'P 1'
#
loop_
_entity.id
_entity.type
_entity.pdbx_description
1 polymer ?
#
loop_
_entity_poly.entity_id
_entity_poly.type
_entity_poly.pdbx_seq_one_letter_code
_entity_poly.pdbx_strand_id
1 'polypeptide(L)'
;MTAHACIRCGHRPEQGDEYCILCGAPVRNRCTNDGGPFGDPCTHVNGPNAAFCAKCGHRTVFHKAGLIASPYAETVGHRTADPDEWRHFSHRFFWD
;
A
#
# COMPACT_ATOMS: atom_id res chain seq x y z
N MET A 1 1.72 -6.35 23.59
CA MET A 1 2.21 -6.27 22.20
C MET A 1 3.38 -5.29 22.19
N THR A 2 4.59 -5.73 21.90
CA THR A 2 5.78 -4.85 21.87
C THR A 2 5.69 -3.92 20.67
N ALA A 3 5.64 -2.61 20.89
CA ALA A 3 5.76 -1.61 19.82
C ALA A 3 7.13 -1.79 19.15
N HIS A 4 7.15 -2.03 17.84
CA HIS A 4 8.40 -2.15 17.10
C HIS A 4 9.11 -0.80 17.08
N ALA A 5 10.43 -0.81 17.30
CA ALA A 5 11.24 0.39 17.18
C ALA A 5 11.20 0.93 15.74
N CYS A 6 11.30 2.25 15.59
CA CYS A 6 11.39 2.91 14.30
C CYS A 6 12.57 2.33 13.51
N ILE A 7 12.29 1.80 12.32
CA ILE A 7 13.31 1.17 11.47
C ILE A 7 14.42 2.13 11.03
N ARG A 8 14.13 3.45 10.99
CA ARG A 8 15.09 4.45 10.55
C ARG A 8 16.02 4.94 11.66
N CYS A 9 15.49 5.28 12.83
CA CYS A 9 16.28 5.91 13.90
C CYS A 9 16.28 5.14 15.23
N GLY A 10 15.58 4.02 15.33
CA GLY A 10 15.52 3.20 16.54
C GLY A 10 14.64 3.75 17.68
N HIS A 11 14.02 4.92 17.51
CA HIS A 11 13.09 5.46 18.51
C HIS A 11 11.92 4.49 18.76
N ARG A 12 11.45 4.39 20.01
CA ARG A 12 10.30 3.55 20.37
C ARG A 12 9.02 4.40 20.38
N PRO A 13 8.17 4.27 19.36
CA PRO A 13 6.91 5.02 19.28
C PRO A 13 5.90 4.52 20.30
N GLU A 14 4.95 5.38 20.66
CA GLU A 14 3.86 5.04 21.57
C GLU A 14 2.76 4.23 20.85
N GLN A 15 1.87 3.65 21.64
CA GLN A 15 0.76 2.86 21.09
C GLN A 15 -0.24 3.78 20.38
N GLY A 16 -0.22 3.75 19.04
CA GLY A 16 -1.14 4.53 18.22
C GLY A 16 -0.44 5.37 17.17
N ASP A 17 0.84 5.67 17.39
CA ASP A 17 1.67 6.42 16.46
C ASP A 17 1.74 5.74 15.09
N GLU A 18 1.40 6.49 14.05
CA GLU A 18 1.57 6.05 12.66
C GLU A 18 2.96 6.46 12.11
N TYR A 19 3.53 7.54 12.66
CA TYR A 19 4.83 8.10 12.27
C TYR A 19 5.70 8.32 13.51
N CYS A 20 7.01 8.13 13.34
CA CYS A 20 7.98 8.38 14.39
C CYS A 20 8.12 9.88 14.62
N ILE A 21 7.91 10.33 15.85
CA ILE A 21 8.00 11.77 16.21
C ILE A 21 9.40 12.37 16.02
N LEU A 22 10.47 11.55 16.02
CA LEU A 22 11.85 12.05 15.91
C LEU A 22 12.33 12.21 14.48
N CYS A 23 11.93 11.32 13.57
CA CYS A 23 12.41 11.36 12.19
C CYS A 23 11.29 11.54 11.16
N GLY A 24 10.05 11.17 11.48
CA GLY A 24 8.91 11.17 10.56
C GLY A 24 8.77 9.89 9.74
N ALA A 25 9.52 8.81 10.04
CA ALA A 25 9.35 7.55 9.33
C ALA A 25 8.04 6.86 9.74
N PRO A 26 7.32 6.19 8.83
CA PRO A 26 6.19 5.34 9.21
C PRO A 26 6.64 4.27 10.21
N VAL A 27 5.81 4.04 11.23
CA VAL A 27 6.06 3.06 12.30
C VAL A 27 5.53 1.68 11.93
N ARG A 28 4.45 1.62 11.14
CA ARG A 28 3.77 0.38 10.77
C ARG A 28 3.89 0.13 9.28
N ASN A 29 4.24 -1.09 8.91
CA ASN A 29 4.46 -1.45 7.52
C ASN A 29 3.15 -1.85 6.80
N ARG A 30 2.23 -0.89 6.63
CA ARG A 30 0.94 -1.10 5.94
C ARG A 30 1.11 -1.32 4.44
N CYS A 31 0.21 -2.11 3.86
CA CYS A 31 0.03 -2.18 2.40
C CYS A 31 -0.38 -0.81 1.85
N THR A 32 0.06 -0.47 0.64
CA THR A 32 -0.32 0.80 -0.02
C THR A 32 -1.46 0.66 -1.04
N ASN A 33 -2.04 -0.54 -1.18
CA ASN A 33 -3.13 -0.77 -2.11
C ASN A 33 -4.42 -0.15 -1.54
N ASP A 34 -4.93 0.87 -2.22
CA ASP A 34 -6.14 1.60 -1.87
C ASP A 34 -7.42 0.98 -2.46
N GLY A 35 -7.29 -0.08 -3.27
CA GLY A 35 -8.42 -0.75 -3.92
C GLY A 35 -8.92 -0.03 -5.18
N GLY A 36 -8.44 1.17 -5.47
CA GLY A 36 -8.91 2.00 -6.58
C GLY A 36 -10.40 2.39 -6.47
N PRO A 37 -11.01 2.88 -7.58
CA PRO A 37 -12.39 3.42 -7.55
C PRO A 37 -13.49 2.40 -7.24
N PHE A 38 -13.22 1.10 -7.43
CA PHE A 38 -14.23 0.04 -7.40
C PHE A 38 -13.84 -1.17 -6.54
N GLY A 39 -12.69 -1.13 -5.86
CA GLY A 39 -12.18 -2.24 -5.05
C GLY A 39 -11.92 -1.83 -3.61
N ASP A 40 -11.84 -2.82 -2.73
CA ASP A 40 -11.57 -2.58 -1.31
C ASP A 40 -10.06 -2.35 -1.05
N PRO A 41 -9.70 -1.36 -0.21
CA PRO A 41 -8.32 -1.15 0.18
C PRO A 41 -7.77 -2.32 0.99
N CYS A 42 -6.51 -2.67 0.76
CA CYS A 42 -5.82 -3.68 1.56
C CYS A 42 -5.32 -3.06 2.87
N THR A 43 -5.99 -3.35 3.98
CA THR A 43 -5.63 -2.81 5.31
C THR A 43 -4.53 -3.60 6.04
N HIS A 44 -3.91 -4.58 5.37
CA HIS A 44 -2.95 -5.49 5.99
C HIS A 44 -1.68 -4.76 6.48
N VAL A 45 -1.31 -5.01 7.74
CA VAL A 45 -0.03 -4.58 8.33
C VAL A 45 0.96 -5.74 8.20
N ASN A 46 2.05 -5.51 7.48
CA ASN A 46 3.08 -6.50 7.23
C ASN A 46 4.17 -6.47 8.29
N GLY A 47 5.03 -7.50 8.27
CA GLY A 47 6.23 -7.54 9.08
C GLY A 47 7.21 -6.40 8.75
N PRO A 48 8.15 -6.09 9.66
CA PRO A 48 9.06 -4.95 9.53
C PRO A 48 10.10 -5.10 8.41
N ASN A 49 10.24 -6.27 7.78
CA ASN A 49 11.17 -6.53 6.67
C ASN A 49 10.46 -6.74 5.32
N ALA A 50 9.15 -6.53 5.25
CA ALA A 50 8.37 -6.80 4.05
C ALA A 50 8.38 -5.61 3.07
N ALA A 51 9.03 -5.76 1.92
CA ALA A 51 8.95 -4.77 0.84
C ALA A 51 7.57 -4.80 0.12
N PHE A 52 6.94 -5.98 0.09
CA PHE A 52 5.65 -6.22 -0.55
C PHE A 52 4.66 -6.85 0.43
N CYS A 53 3.37 -6.63 0.17
CA CYS A 53 2.30 -7.11 1.01
C CYS A 53 2.12 -8.62 0.86
N ALA A 54 2.18 -9.35 1.98
CA ALA A 54 2.02 -10.81 1.99
C ALA A 54 0.63 -11.28 1.55
N LYS A 55 -0.37 -10.39 1.52
CA LYS A 55 -1.74 -10.72 1.10
C LYS A 55 -2.04 -10.43 -0.37
N CYS A 56 -1.50 -9.35 -0.94
CA CYS A 56 -1.88 -8.90 -2.29
C CYS A 56 -0.71 -8.55 -3.20
N GLY A 57 0.54 -8.64 -2.74
CA GLY A 57 1.73 -8.38 -3.55
C GLY A 57 2.05 -6.89 -3.79
N HIS A 58 1.17 -5.97 -3.40
CA HIS A 58 1.42 -4.53 -3.57
C HIS A 58 2.47 -4.03 -2.58
N ARG A 59 3.23 -3.01 -2.95
CA ARG A 59 4.31 -2.42 -2.16
C ARG A 59 3.77 -1.93 -0.82
N THR A 60 4.63 -2.06 0.18
CA THR A 60 4.33 -1.56 1.52
C THR A 60 4.78 -0.11 1.68
N VAL A 61 4.31 0.56 2.73
CA VAL A 61 4.73 1.93 3.05
C VAL A 61 6.24 2.01 3.34
N PHE A 62 6.87 0.96 3.88
CA PHE A 62 8.32 0.96 4.12
C PHE A 62 9.10 0.89 2.81
N HIS A 63 8.65 0.09 1.84
CA HIS A 63 9.26 0.07 0.50
C HIS A 63 9.06 1.40 -0.22
N LYS A 64 7.83 1.93 -0.20
CA LYS A 64 7.50 3.24 -0.81
C LYS A 64 8.33 4.38 -0.21
N ALA A 65 8.62 4.32 1.10
CA ALA A 65 9.43 5.30 1.81
C ALA A 65 10.96 5.06 1.70
N GLY A 66 11.40 4.01 0.97
CA GLY A 66 12.81 3.68 0.82
C GLY A 66 13.49 3.13 2.09
N LEU A 67 12.71 2.71 3.08
CA LEU A 67 13.21 2.15 4.34
C LEU A 67 13.62 0.68 4.19
N ILE A 68 13.06 0.01 3.18
CA ILE A 68 13.41 -1.35 2.77
C ILE A 68 13.56 -1.33 1.27
N ALA A 69 14.60 -1.97 0.75
CA ALA A 69 14.79 -2.18 -0.67
C ALA A 69 14.43 -3.62 -1.06
N SER A 70 13.96 -3.80 -2.29
CA SER A 70 13.86 -5.10 -2.94
C SER A 70 14.37 -4.99 -4.37
N PRO A 71 15.11 -5.98 -4.89
CA PRO A 71 15.54 -5.99 -6.29
C PRO A 71 14.41 -6.35 -7.26
N TYR A 72 13.25 -6.78 -6.76
CA TYR A 72 12.12 -7.23 -7.57
C TYR A 72 11.11 -6.12 -7.79
N ALA A 73 10.47 -6.12 -8.96
CA ALA A 73 9.34 -5.24 -9.26
C ALA A 73 8.04 -5.78 -8.63
N GLU A 74 7.07 -4.87 -8.45
CA GLU A 74 5.73 -5.23 -8.01
C GLU A 74 5.03 -6.09 -9.08
N THR A 75 4.47 -7.22 -8.67
CA THR A 75 3.80 -8.17 -9.58
C THR A 75 2.33 -7.86 -9.80
N VAL A 76 1.76 -6.89 -9.07
CA VAL A 76 0.35 -6.53 -9.19
C VAL A 76 0.18 -5.73 -10.47
N GLY A 77 -0.37 -6.38 -11.51
CA GLY A 77 -0.70 -5.69 -12.75
C GLY A 77 -1.64 -4.54 -12.46
N HIS A 78 -1.21 -3.31 -12.73
CA HIS A 78 -2.11 -2.18 -12.84
C HIS A 78 -3.16 -2.57 -13.88
N ARG A 79 -4.39 -2.91 -13.46
CA ARG A 79 -5.53 -2.85 -14.37
C ARG A 79 -5.71 -1.38 -14.69
N THR A 80 -5.03 -0.91 -15.73
CA THR A 80 -5.44 0.33 -16.37
C THR A 80 -6.88 0.10 -16.78
N ALA A 81 -7.80 0.90 -16.23
CA ALA A 81 -9.16 0.94 -16.75
C ALA A 81 -9.01 1.36 -18.21
N ASP A 82 -9.10 0.39 -19.12
CA ASP A 82 -9.07 0.66 -20.54
C ASP A 82 -10.39 1.38 -20.86
N PRO A 83 -10.35 2.67 -21.28
CA PRO A 83 -11.56 3.39 -21.63
C PRO A 83 -12.36 2.68 -22.74
N ASP A 84 -11.72 1.84 -23.55
CA ASP A 84 -12.37 1.08 -24.62
C ASP A 84 -13.16 -0.14 -24.10
N GLU A 85 -12.90 -0.66 -22.89
CA GLU A 85 -13.73 -1.72 -22.28
C GLU A 85 -15.17 -1.24 -21.98
N TRP A 86 -15.36 0.07 -21.80
CA TRP A 86 -16.67 0.66 -21.52
C TRP A 86 -17.50 0.93 -22.78
N ARG A 87 -16.91 0.82 -23.98
CA ARG A 87 -17.62 1.02 -25.26
C ARG A 87 -18.70 -0.04 -25.53
N HIS A 88 -18.68 -1.17 -24.84
CA HIS A 88 -19.73 -2.18 -24.95
C HIS A 88 -20.97 -1.85 -24.12
N PHE A 89 -20.87 -0.93 -23.16
CA PHE A 89 -22.00 -0.48 -22.34
C PHE A 89 -22.72 0.75 -22.91
N SER A 90 -22.17 1.40 -23.94
CA SER A 90 -22.82 2.49 -24.67
C SER A 90 -23.81 1.95 -25.72
N HIS A 91 -24.82 1.20 -25.25
CA HIS A 91 -25.99 0.92 -26.08
C HIS A 91 -26.85 2.19 -26.19
N ARG A 92 -27.44 2.42 -27.37
CA ARG A 92 -28.26 3.60 -27.74
C ARG A 92 -29.40 3.95 -26.77
N PHE A 93 -29.71 3.08 -25.81
CA PHE A 93 -30.80 3.18 -24.85
C PHE A 93 -30.62 4.25 -23.76
N PHE A 94 -29.40 4.75 -23.51
CA PHE A 94 -29.13 5.80 -22.50
C PHE A 94 -29.18 7.24 -23.05
N TRP A 95 -29.66 7.44 -24.29
CA TRP A 95 -29.74 8.76 -24.95
C TRP A 95 -31.17 9.10 -25.41
N ASP A 96 -32.16 8.84 -24.56
CA ASP A 96 -33.51 9.41 -24.61
C ASP A 96 -33.90 9.94 -23.22
#